data_AF-A0A1G3MCM6-F1
#
_entry.id   AF-A0A1G3MCM6-F1
#
_cell.length_a   1.000
_cell.length_b   1.000
_cell.length_c   1.000
_cell.angle_alpha   90.00
_cell.angle_beta   90.00
_cell.angle_gamma   90.00
#
_symmetry.space_group_name_H-M   'P 1'
#
loop_
_entity.id
_entity.type
_entity.pdbx_description
1 polymer ?
#
loop_
_entity_poly.entity_id
_entity_poly.type
_entity_poly.pdbx_seq_one_letter_code
_entity_poly.pdbx_strand_id
1 'polypeptide(L)'
;MIKYLREASAIVYDDPQPAAFLAGSECMTMPLKLEERSAEDILERRRCGVRRYHVASMPTLGVSTPVTLAGSIVMAAAELLGGMAVCWCADPESDLSARMITLVADMRNGNSTTFGPAYVQYDNAVRQLFRERWGGHCMVEVFFSPTARRPGLQAVFENYYGTSCRRRWDGNPEIPYAGMGALHNGGLGSPTQFMLDMEIRKAEWSYSSEIPVDDESLDWEEVLRITAQGGNFLESEHTLRHCRELWLSELFRSDSPFEGAWDGTEKAILDRCDELWRERLKEYRPPVWPKEKMQALDQLLARARAELGVG
;
A
#
# COMPACT_ATOMS: atom_id res chain seq x y z
N MET A 1 -16.25 19.80 7.00
CA MET A 1 -14.87 19.36 6.65
C MET A 1 -14.73 19.07 5.16
N ILE A 2 -15.62 18.26 4.56
CA ILE A 2 -15.59 17.88 3.12
C ILE A 2 -15.48 19.09 2.18
N LYS A 3 -16.26 20.15 2.42
CA LYS A 3 -16.20 21.37 1.60
C LYS A 3 -14.78 21.95 1.49
N TYR A 4 -14.02 21.98 2.59
CA TYR A 4 -12.66 22.53 2.60
C TYR A 4 -11.64 21.60 1.93
N LEU A 5 -11.81 20.29 2.07
CA LEU A 5 -10.97 19.31 1.36
C LEU A 5 -11.20 19.39 -0.15
N ARG A 6 -12.44 19.63 -0.57
CA ARG A 6 -12.78 19.90 -1.96
C ARG A 6 -12.13 21.19 -2.46
N GLU A 7 -12.24 22.29 -1.71
CA GLU A 7 -11.59 23.54 -2.09
C GLU A 7 -10.05 23.44 -2.12
N ALA A 8 -9.45 22.74 -1.15
CA ALA A 8 -8.02 22.47 -1.15
C ALA A 8 -7.60 21.68 -2.40
N SER A 9 -8.38 20.67 -2.78
CA SER A 9 -8.14 19.89 -4.00
C SER A 9 -8.23 20.75 -5.25
N ALA A 10 -9.14 21.72 -5.30
CA ALA A 10 -9.27 22.66 -6.42
C ALA A 10 -8.03 23.55 -6.54
N ILE A 11 -7.53 24.06 -5.41
CA ILE A 11 -6.35 24.93 -5.37
C ILE A 11 -5.09 24.16 -5.78
N VAL A 12 -4.92 22.92 -5.31
CA VAL A 12 -3.70 22.15 -5.55
C VAL A 12 -3.66 21.65 -7.00
N TYR A 13 -4.75 21.06 -7.49
CA TYR A 13 -4.77 20.34 -8.76
C TYR A 13 -5.38 21.12 -9.93
N ASP A 14 -5.87 22.34 -9.70
CA ASP A 14 -6.64 23.12 -10.69
C ASP A 14 -7.81 22.30 -11.27
N ASP A 15 -8.37 21.41 -10.46
CA ASP A 15 -9.29 20.35 -10.88
C ASP A 15 -10.75 20.84 -10.90
N PRO A 16 -11.48 20.69 -12.03
CA PRO A 16 -12.90 21.03 -12.12
C PRO A 16 -13.82 20.12 -11.27
N GLN A 17 -13.36 18.95 -10.81
CA GLN A 17 -14.08 18.05 -9.90
C GLN A 17 -13.24 17.64 -8.69
N PRO A 18 -12.98 18.58 -7.76
CA PRO A 18 -11.86 18.46 -6.86
C PRO A 18 -12.17 17.51 -5.68
N ALA A 19 -11.85 16.23 -5.86
CA ALA A 19 -12.10 15.17 -4.87
C ALA A 19 -10.83 14.41 -4.45
N ALA A 20 -9.64 14.89 -4.81
CA ALA A 20 -8.38 14.18 -4.58
C ALA A 20 -8.12 13.92 -3.08
N PHE A 21 -8.53 14.84 -2.20
CA PHE A 21 -8.39 14.71 -0.74
C PHE A 21 -9.60 14.04 -0.06
N LEU A 22 -10.55 13.53 -0.85
CA LEU A 22 -11.77 12.85 -0.38
C LEU A 22 -11.73 11.34 -0.68
N ALA A 23 -10.54 10.77 -0.84
CA ALA A 23 -10.32 9.34 -1.04
C ALA A 23 -10.64 8.45 0.20
N GLY A 24 -11.24 9.02 1.24
CA GLY A 24 -11.67 8.32 2.44
C GLY A 24 -12.77 7.29 2.15
N SER A 25 -12.83 6.26 2.99
CA SER A 25 -13.81 5.18 2.91
C SER A 25 -15.04 5.45 3.79
N GLU A 26 -16.21 5.02 3.31
CA GLU A 26 -17.43 4.94 4.10
C GLU A 26 -17.39 3.65 4.92
N CYS A 27 -16.81 3.76 6.10
CA CYS A 27 -16.61 2.60 6.96
C CYS A 27 -17.93 2.15 7.58
N MET A 28 -18.24 0.87 7.34
CA MET A 28 -19.25 0.14 8.08
C MET A 28 -18.66 -0.31 9.42
N THR A 29 -19.47 -0.26 10.47
CA THR A 29 -19.09 -0.76 11.79
C THR A 29 -19.60 -2.18 11.94
N MET A 30 -18.68 -3.13 11.87
CA MET A 30 -19.00 -4.53 12.03
C MET A 30 -19.54 -4.84 13.45
N PRO A 31 -20.58 -5.69 13.58
CA PRO A 31 -21.32 -6.37 12.51
C PRO A 31 -22.54 -5.56 12.02
N LEU A 32 -22.59 -5.27 10.71
CA LEU A 32 -23.76 -4.81 9.96
C LEU A 32 -24.35 -3.46 10.42
N LYS A 33 -23.51 -2.51 10.84
CA LYS A 33 -23.97 -1.18 11.29
C LYS A 33 -23.39 -0.08 10.41
N LEU A 34 -24.24 0.90 10.10
CA LEU A 34 -23.81 2.20 9.60
C LEU A 34 -23.92 3.19 10.76
N GLU A 35 -22.80 3.80 11.14
CA GLU A 35 -22.80 4.82 12.18
C GLU A 35 -23.27 6.17 11.64
N GLU A 36 -23.79 7.01 12.54
CA GLU A 36 -24.27 8.36 12.22
C GLU A 36 -23.19 9.18 11.51
N ARG A 37 -21.94 9.11 11.99
CA ARG A 37 -20.81 9.82 11.36
C ARG A 37 -20.62 9.42 9.89
N SER A 38 -20.64 8.13 9.57
CA SER A 38 -20.48 7.65 8.19
C SER A 38 -21.70 8.05 7.34
N ALA A 39 -22.91 7.98 7.90
CA ALA A 39 -24.11 8.43 7.22
C ALA A 39 -24.10 9.94 6.91
N GLU A 40 -23.64 10.76 7.85
CA GLU A 40 -23.44 12.20 7.66
C GLU A 40 -22.39 12.50 6.58
N ASP A 41 -21.28 11.76 6.54
CA ASP A 41 -20.25 11.90 5.51
C ASP A 41 -20.83 11.61 4.11
N ILE A 42 -21.59 10.51 3.96
CA ILE A 42 -22.26 10.15 2.70
C ILE A 42 -23.18 11.29 2.21
N LEU A 43 -24.00 11.84 3.09
CA LEU A 43 -24.91 12.94 2.76
C LEU A 43 -24.18 14.24 2.44
N GLU A 44 -23.12 14.55 3.17
CA GLU A 44 -22.32 15.76 2.96
C GLU A 44 -21.51 15.70 1.66
N ARG A 45 -20.99 14.52 1.29
CA ARG A 45 -20.38 14.29 -0.03
C ARG A 45 -21.34 14.60 -1.15
N ARG A 46 -22.57 14.10 -1.06
CA ARG A 46 -23.63 14.40 -2.04
C ARG A 46 -23.86 15.91 -2.15
N ARG A 47 -24.02 16.60 -1.03
CA ARG A 47 -24.21 18.07 -0.99
C ARG A 47 -23.04 18.82 -1.64
N CYS A 48 -21.82 18.31 -1.46
CA CYS A 48 -20.61 18.85 -2.06
C CYS A 48 -20.39 18.41 -3.52
N GLY A 49 -21.29 17.65 -4.13
CA GLY A 49 -21.17 17.16 -5.51
C GLY A 49 -20.13 16.05 -5.70
N VAL A 50 -19.67 15.45 -4.61
CA VAL A 50 -18.70 14.35 -4.60
C VAL A 50 -19.50 13.05 -4.64
N ARG A 51 -19.51 12.38 -5.79
CA ARG A 51 -20.34 11.20 -6.04
C ARG A 51 -19.60 9.87 -5.90
N ARG A 52 -18.31 9.91 -5.56
CA ARG A 52 -17.50 8.71 -5.36
C ARG A 52 -17.58 8.26 -3.91
N TYR A 53 -17.99 7.01 -3.73
CA TYR A 53 -18.13 6.38 -2.42
C TYR A 53 -17.35 5.06 -2.39
N HIS A 54 -16.57 4.87 -1.32
CA HIS A 54 -15.73 3.70 -1.10
C HIS A 54 -16.17 2.98 0.17
N VAL A 55 -17.20 2.13 0.08
CA VAL A 55 -17.75 1.40 1.23
C VAL A 55 -16.73 0.42 1.75
N ALA A 56 -16.30 0.55 3.00
CA ALA A 56 -15.29 -0.33 3.57
C ALA A 56 -15.86 -1.19 4.69
N SER A 57 -15.41 -2.44 4.74
CA SER A 57 -15.63 -3.35 5.86
C SER A 57 -14.27 -3.80 6.42
N MET A 58 -14.15 -3.84 7.74
CA MET A 58 -12.90 -4.14 8.45
C MET A 58 -13.06 -5.12 9.62
N PRO A 59 -13.57 -6.35 9.39
CA PRO A 59 -13.80 -7.31 10.45
C PRO A 59 -12.50 -7.88 11.02
N THR A 60 -12.59 -8.29 12.29
CA THR A 60 -11.65 -9.26 12.86
C THR A 60 -12.38 -10.59 13.03
N LEU A 61 -11.93 -11.63 12.29
CA LEU A 61 -12.46 -12.98 12.40
C LEU A 61 -12.37 -13.47 13.86
N GLY A 62 -13.50 -13.94 14.40
CA GLY A 62 -13.60 -14.39 15.78
C GLY A 62 -13.90 -13.28 16.80
N VAL A 63 -14.00 -12.02 16.37
CA VAL A 63 -14.40 -10.88 17.22
C VAL A 63 -15.66 -10.23 16.70
N SER A 64 -15.58 -9.61 15.53
CA SER A 64 -16.69 -8.85 14.94
C SER A 64 -17.48 -9.67 13.92
N THR A 65 -16.97 -10.85 13.56
CA THR A 65 -17.62 -11.84 12.71
C THR A 65 -17.36 -13.24 13.29
N PRO A 66 -18.10 -14.28 12.87
CA PRO A 66 -17.76 -15.66 13.20
C PRO A 66 -16.28 -16.01 12.90
N VAL A 67 -15.74 -17.01 13.59
CA VAL A 67 -14.37 -17.49 13.31
C VAL A 67 -14.29 -18.30 12.02
N THR A 68 -15.42 -18.88 11.58
CA THR A 68 -15.49 -19.69 10.36
C THR A 68 -15.57 -18.82 9.11
N LEU A 69 -14.75 -19.15 8.11
CA LEU A 69 -14.62 -18.32 6.90
C LEU A 69 -15.95 -18.15 6.15
N ALA A 70 -16.68 -19.23 5.87
CA ALA A 70 -17.89 -19.17 5.05
C ALA A 70 -18.96 -18.24 5.64
N GLY A 71 -19.25 -18.36 6.94
CA GLY A 71 -20.24 -17.51 7.61
C GLY A 71 -19.81 -16.04 7.62
N SER A 72 -18.53 -15.79 7.88
CA SER A 72 -18.00 -14.44 7.90
C SER A 72 -17.95 -13.80 6.51
N ILE A 73 -17.67 -14.58 5.45
CA ILE A 73 -17.63 -14.08 4.05
C ILE A 73 -19.02 -13.61 3.64
N VAL A 74 -20.05 -14.40 3.95
CA VAL A 74 -21.45 -14.02 3.69
C VAL A 74 -21.81 -12.73 4.45
N MET A 75 -21.38 -12.61 5.71
CA MET A 75 -21.62 -11.42 6.52
C MET A 75 -20.95 -10.17 5.93
N ALA A 76 -19.68 -10.24 5.52
CA ALA A 76 -19.02 -9.10 4.88
C ALA A 76 -19.65 -8.73 3.54
N ALA A 77 -20.01 -9.72 2.72
CA ALA A 77 -20.70 -9.43 1.47
C ALA A 77 -22.03 -8.70 1.72
N ALA A 78 -22.81 -9.14 2.71
CA ALA A 78 -24.05 -8.47 3.11
C ALA A 78 -23.79 -7.04 3.62
N GLU A 79 -22.73 -6.83 4.41
CA GLU A 79 -22.37 -5.51 4.92
C GLU A 79 -21.99 -4.53 3.80
N LEU A 80 -21.11 -4.94 2.91
CA LEU A 80 -20.64 -4.12 1.79
C LEU A 80 -21.80 -3.79 0.83
N LEU A 81 -22.64 -4.76 0.49
CA LEU A 81 -23.83 -4.53 -0.33
C LEU A 81 -24.82 -3.60 0.37
N GLY A 82 -25.01 -3.74 1.68
CA GLY A 82 -25.85 -2.86 2.48
C GLY A 82 -25.35 -1.42 2.45
N GLY A 83 -24.05 -1.20 2.67
CA GLY A 83 -23.43 0.12 2.61
C GLY A 83 -23.51 0.73 1.19
N MET A 84 -23.30 -0.07 0.15
CA MET A 84 -23.44 0.37 -1.24
C MET A 84 -24.89 0.75 -1.57
N ALA A 85 -25.87 -0.03 -1.08
CA ALA A 85 -27.28 0.28 -1.25
C ALA A 85 -27.66 1.58 -0.54
N VAL A 86 -27.13 1.86 0.66
CA VAL A 86 -27.34 3.14 1.34
C VAL A 86 -26.78 4.29 0.51
N CYS A 87 -25.54 4.17 0.01
CA CYS A 87 -24.93 5.19 -0.84
C CYS A 87 -25.74 5.41 -2.13
N TRP A 88 -26.22 4.34 -2.76
CA TRP A 88 -27.07 4.42 -3.95
C TRP A 88 -28.43 5.09 -3.69
N CYS A 89 -29.07 4.77 -2.56
CA CYS A 89 -30.30 5.44 -2.14
C CYS A 89 -30.06 6.93 -1.83
N ALA A 90 -28.92 7.24 -1.24
CA ALA A 90 -28.50 8.60 -0.96
C ALA A 90 -28.11 9.34 -2.24
N ASP A 91 -27.55 8.70 -3.26
CA ASP A 91 -27.15 9.30 -4.52
C ASP A 91 -27.27 8.27 -5.67
N PRO A 92 -28.34 8.30 -6.48
CA PRO A 92 -28.53 7.36 -7.58
C PRO A 92 -27.49 7.46 -8.70
N GLU A 93 -26.73 8.56 -8.77
CA GLU A 93 -25.62 8.76 -9.71
C GLU A 93 -24.26 8.38 -9.11
N SER A 94 -24.25 7.69 -7.97
CA SER A 94 -23.02 7.34 -7.24
C SER A 94 -22.07 6.43 -8.03
N ASP A 95 -20.78 6.76 -7.96
CA ASP A 95 -19.65 5.91 -8.33
C ASP A 95 -19.28 5.05 -7.11
N LEU A 96 -19.78 3.81 -7.09
CA LEU A 96 -19.68 2.91 -5.94
C LEU A 96 -18.54 1.92 -6.11
N SER A 97 -17.77 1.78 -5.03
CA SER A 97 -16.84 0.69 -4.86
C SER A 97 -16.82 0.22 -3.41
N ALA A 98 -16.38 -1.01 -3.22
CA ALA A 98 -16.22 -1.65 -1.93
C ALA A 98 -14.74 -1.90 -1.62
N ARG A 99 -14.40 -1.93 -0.33
CA ARG A 99 -13.08 -2.33 0.17
C ARG A 99 -13.25 -3.38 1.25
N MET A 100 -12.53 -4.49 1.10
CA MET A 100 -12.47 -5.55 2.08
C MET A 100 -11.06 -5.60 2.69
N ILE A 101 -11.00 -5.51 4.01
CA ILE A 101 -9.78 -5.59 4.80
C ILE A 101 -10.08 -6.46 6.01
N THR A 102 -9.29 -7.50 6.28
CA THR A 102 -9.59 -8.41 7.40
C THR A 102 -8.40 -8.63 8.32
N LEU A 103 -8.69 -8.76 9.61
CA LEU A 103 -7.77 -9.29 10.60
C LEU A 103 -8.29 -10.62 11.15
N VAL A 104 -7.42 -11.40 11.79
CA VAL A 104 -7.79 -12.67 12.44
C VAL A 104 -7.39 -12.61 13.91
N ALA A 105 -8.33 -12.88 14.82
CA ALA A 105 -7.98 -13.01 16.23
C ALA A 105 -7.10 -14.24 16.48
N ASP A 106 -5.92 -14.03 17.04
CA ASP A 106 -5.08 -15.08 17.59
C ASP A 106 -5.61 -15.48 18.96
N MET A 107 -6.35 -16.58 19.02
CA MET A 107 -6.97 -17.07 20.25
C MET A 107 -5.98 -17.46 21.36
N ARG A 108 -4.67 -17.55 21.05
CA ARG A 108 -3.63 -17.84 22.06
C ARG A 108 -3.32 -16.64 22.94
N ASN A 109 -3.50 -15.42 22.40
CA ASN A 109 -3.07 -14.18 23.07
C ASN A 109 -4.05 -13.01 22.91
N GLY A 110 -5.15 -13.18 22.18
CA GLY A 110 -6.20 -12.19 21.98
C GLY A 110 -5.86 -11.06 21.01
N ASN A 111 -4.70 -11.10 20.33
CA ASN A 111 -4.33 -10.05 19.37
C ASN A 111 -5.02 -10.26 18.01
N SER A 112 -5.32 -9.17 17.30
CA SER A 112 -5.72 -9.23 15.88
C SER A 112 -4.51 -9.33 14.97
N THR A 113 -4.55 -10.24 13.98
CA THR A 113 -3.39 -10.70 13.22
C THR A 113 -3.54 -10.78 11.69
N THR A 114 -2.44 -10.63 10.96
CA THR A 114 -2.32 -10.73 9.48
C THR A 114 -1.19 -11.67 9.03
N PHE A 115 -0.67 -12.55 9.89
CA PHE A 115 0.42 -13.47 9.52
C PHE A 115 -0.04 -14.84 9.01
N GLY A 116 -1.34 -15.13 9.02
CA GLY A 116 -1.90 -16.42 8.58
C GLY A 116 -2.62 -16.35 7.23
N PRO A 117 -2.93 -17.48 6.58
CA PRO A 117 -3.65 -17.51 5.30
C PRO A 117 -5.08 -16.97 5.38
N ALA A 118 -5.73 -17.08 6.54
CA ALA A 118 -7.17 -16.92 6.66
C ALA A 118 -7.68 -15.52 6.28
N TYR A 119 -6.95 -14.43 6.61
CA TYR A 119 -7.39 -13.07 6.27
C TYR A 119 -7.39 -12.85 4.75
N VAL A 120 -6.32 -13.26 4.05
CA VAL A 120 -6.22 -13.04 2.61
C VAL A 120 -7.14 -13.98 1.82
N GLN A 121 -7.38 -15.21 2.31
CA GLN A 121 -8.40 -16.10 1.78
C GLN A 121 -9.79 -15.49 1.89
N TYR A 122 -10.09 -14.91 3.04
CA TYR A 122 -11.34 -14.23 3.32
C TYR A 122 -11.55 -13.05 2.37
N ASP A 123 -10.59 -12.13 2.32
CA ASP A 123 -10.68 -10.91 1.50
C ASP A 123 -10.88 -11.26 0.03
N ASN A 124 -10.07 -12.20 -0.50
CA ASN A 124 -10.17 -12.66 -1.88
C ASN A 124 -11.50 -13.36 -2.17
N ALA A 125 -12.05 -14.13 -1.23
CA ALA A 125 -13.35 -14.79 -1.40
C ALA A 125 -14.51 -13.79 -1.46
N VAL A 126 -14.51 -12.75 -0.60
CA VAL A 126 -15.49 -11.66 -0.69
C VAL A 126 -15.38 -10.97 -2.04
N ARG A 127 -14.17 -10.62 -2.48
CA ARG A 127 -13.94 -10.03 -3.81
C ARG A 127 -14.39 -10.93 -4.95
N GLN A 128 -14.18 -12.24 -4.85
CA GLN A 128 -14.65 -13.20 -5.85
C GLN A 128 -16.17 -13.13 -5.98
N LEU A 129 -16.91 -13.11 -4.87
CA LEU A 129 -18.36 -12.97 -4.89
C LEU A 129 -18.79 -11.68 -5.61
N PHE A 130 -18.16 -10.55 -5.29
CA PHE A 130 -18.41 -9.28 -5.98
C PHE A 130 -18.15 -9.33 -7.48
N ARG A 131 -17.02 -9.93 -7.89
CA ARG A 131 -16.67 -10.11 -9.30
C ARG A 131 -17.70 -10.97 -10.03
N GLU A 132 -18.13 -12.08 -9.44
CA GLU A 132 -19.00 -13.06 -10.10
C GLU A 132 -20.49 -12.74 -10.03
N ARG A 133 -20.93 -11.95 -9.04
CA ARG A 133 -22.36 -11.71 -8.78
C ARG A 133 -22.81 -10.26 -8.95
N TRP A 134 -21.90 -9.29 -8.78
CA TRP A 134 -22.24 -7.87 -8.71
C TRP A 134 -21.37 -6.99 -9.62
N GLY A 135 -20.74 -7.57 -10.64
CA GLY A 135 -19.97 -6.83 -11.64
C GLY A 135 -18.59 -6.35 -11.18
N GLY A 136 -18.14 -6.74 -9.98
CA GLY A 136 -16.83 -6.38 -9.45
C GLY A 136 -16.88 -5.23 -8.44
N HIS A 137 -15.96 -4.29 -8.59
CA HIS A 137 -15.84 -3.09 -7.73
C HIS A 137 -15.52 -3.33 -6.24
N CYS A 138 -15.19 -4.56 -5.84
CA CYS A 138 -14.63 -4.83 -4.52
C CYS A 138 -13.10 -4.95 -4.60
N MET A 139 -12.43 -3.95 -4.04
CA MET A 139 -10.99 -3.96 -3.85
C MET A 139 -10.65 -4.73 -2.59
N VAL A 140 -9.64 -5.58 -2.69
CA VAL A 140 -9.01 -6.19 -1.52
C VAL A 140 -7.75 -5.42 -1.27
N GLU A 141 -7.59 -4.94 -0.05
CA GLU A 141 -6.31 -4.42 0.36
C GLU A 141 -5.63 -5.49 1.19
N VAL A 142 -4.51 -5.97 0.67
CA VAL A 142 -3.51 -6.57 1.55
C VAL A 142 -2.97 -5.39 2.32
N PHE A 143 -3.50 -5.20 3.52
CA PHE A 143 -3.32 -3.99 4.30
C PHE A 143 -1.83 -3.65 4.42
N PHE A 144 -1.47 -2.37 4.29
CA PHE A 144 -0.13 -1.82 4.54
C PHE A 144 0.25 -1.87 6.02
N SER A 145 -0.48 -2.60 6.87
CA SER A 145 -0.27 -2.57 8.30
C SER A 145 -0.16 -3.96 8.92
N PRO A 146 1.04 -4.54 8.86
CA PRO A 146 1.34 -5.76 9.56
C PRO A 146 1.16 -5.57 11.07
N THR A 147 1.00 -6.70 11.75
CA THR A 147 0.81 -6.75 13.21
C THR A 147 2.08 -6.47 13.97
N ALA A 148 3.21 -6.67 13.30
CA ALA A 148 4.55 -6.35 13.77
C ALA A 148 4.53 -4.95 14.40
N ARG A 149 5.00 -4.87 15.64
CA ARG A 149 5.12 -3.61 16.39
C ARG A 149 6.52 -3.02 16.30
N ARG A 150 7.42 -3.69 15.61
CA ARG A 150 8.82 -3.31 15.39
C ARG A 150 9.13 -3.48 13.91
N PRO A 151 10.02 -2.65 13.36
CA PRO A 151 10.52 -2.85 12.02
C PRO A 151 11.29 -4.18 11.91
N GLY A 152 11.28 -4.81 10.75
CA GLY A 152 12.02 -6.04 10.46
C GLY A 152 11.24 -7.09 9.66
N LEU A 153 11.76 -8.31 9.69
CA LEU A 153 11.35 -9.47 8.92
C LEU A 153 9.88 -9.83 9.13
N GLN A 154 9.35 -9.67 10.35
CA GLN A 154 7.94 -9.96 10.60
C GLN A 154 7.04 -9.03 9.78
N ALA A 155 7.33 -7.72 9.76
CA ALA A 155 6.58 -6.76 8.96
C ALA A 155 6.70 -7.07 7.46
N VAL A 156 7.93 -7.38 7.02
CA VAL A 156 8.20 -7.75 5.63
C VAL A 156 7.42 -9.01 5.22
N PHE A 157 7.49 -10.07 6.04
CA PHE A 157 6.81 -11.34 5.79
C PHE A 157 5.30 -11.15 5.67
N GLU A 158 4.67 -10.47 6.62
CA GLU A 158 3.21 -10.29 6.63
C GLU A 158 2.71 -9.55 5.38
N ASN A 159 3.38 -8.45 5.03
CA ASN A 159 3.08 -7.69 3.81
C ASN A 159 3.33 -8.53 2.55
N TYR A 160 4.50 -9.15 2.46
CA TYR A 160 4.92 -9.90 1.26
C TYR A 160 4.02 -11.11 1.02
N TYR A 161 3.67 -11.82 2.09
CA TYR A 161 2.80 -12.99 2.04
C TYR A 161 1.42 -12.61 1.50
N GLY A 162 0.78 -11.59 2.06
CA GLY A 162 -0.52 -11.15 1.60
C GLY A 162 -0.48 -10.65 0.15
N THR A 163 0.51 -9.83 -0.21
CA THR A 163 0.66 -9.31 -1.59
C THR A 163 0.86 -10.46 -2.57
N SER A 164 1.68 -11.45 -2.22
CA SER A 164 1.92 -12.65 -3.04
C SER A 164 0.65 -13.47 -3.25
N CYS A 165 -0.15 -13.67 -2.20
CA CYS A 165 -1.44 -14.35 -2.30
C CYS A 165 -2.41 -13.59 -3.22
N ARG A 166 -2.45 -12.25 -3.12
CA ARG A 166 -3.26 -11.41 -4.01
C ARG A 166 -2.80 -11.47 -5.46
N ARG A 167 -1.49 -11.33 -5.73
CA ARG A 167 -0.89 -11.48 -7.08
C ARG A 167 -1.29 -12.80 -7.72
N ARG A 168 -1.09 -13.90 -6.99
CA ARG A 168 -1.42 -15.26 -7.45
C ARG A 168 -2.91 -15.41 -7.76
N TRP A 169 -3.77 -14.85 -6.92
CA TRP A 169 -5.21 -14.93 -7.11
C TRP A 169 -5.71 -14.11 -8.29
N ASP A 170 -5.24 -12.86 -8.41
CA ASP A 170 -5.62 -11.95 -9.50
C ASP A 170 -4.96 -12.34 -10.84
N GLY A 171 -3.97 -13.25 -10.83
CA GLY A 171 -3.15 -13.55 -12.01
C GLY A 171 -2.35 -12.33 -12.48
N ASN A 172 -2.09 -11.40 -11.58
CA ASN A 172 -1.50 -10.10 -11.88
C ASN A 172 -0.19 -9.91 -11.10
N PRO A 173 0.98 -10.13 -11.72
CA PRO A 173 2.27 -9.94 -11.06
C PRO A 173 2.60 -8.47 -10.80
N GLU A 174 1.96 -7.53 -11.50
CA GLU A 174 2.23 -6.07 -11.41
C GLU A 174 1.70 -5.42 -10.12
N ILE A 175 0.90 -6.14 -9.32
CA ILE A 175 0.40 -5.60 -8.05
C ILE A 175 1.62 -5.35 -7.15
N PRO A 176 1.91 -4.10 -6.72
CA PRO A 176 3.16 -3.81 -6.01
C PRO A 176 3.14 -4.31 -4.56
N TYR A 177 4.33 -4.52 -3.98
CA TYR A 177 4.52 -4.79 -2.56
C TYR A 177 3.80 -3.74 -1.70
N ALA A 178 2.97 -4.18 -0.75
CA ALA A 178 2.06 -3.29 -0.02
C ALA A 178 2.72 -2.51 1.13
N GLY A 179 3.90 -2.93 1.61
CA GLY A 179 4.56 -2.28 2.74
C GLY A 179 4.97 -0.84 2.44
N MET A 180 4.67 0.06 3.38
CA MET A 180 4.96 1.50 3.33
C MET A 180 5.29 2.05 4.73
N GLY A 181 5.93 1.28 5.58
CA GLY A 181 6.38 1.68 6.91
C GLY A 181 5.32 1.66 8.02
N ALA A 182 4.07 1.33 7.71
CA ALA A 182 3.04 1.14 8.72
C ALA A 182 3.26 -0.17 9.50
N LEU A 183 2.92 -0.13 10.78
CA LEU A 183 3.12 -1.18 11.77
C LEU A 183 1.92 -1.21 12.72
N HIS A 184 1.84 -2.25 13.55
CA HIS A 184 0.82 -2.42 14.58
C HIS A 184 -0.61 -2.23 14.07
N ASN A 185 -0.98 -2.93 12.99
CA ASN A 185 -2.31 -2.85 12.38
C ASN A 185 -2.72 -1.40 12.01
N GLY A 186 -1.73 -0.55 11.72
CA GLY A 186 -1.91 0.81 11.20
C GLY A 186 -1.80 1.87 12.28
N GLY A 187 -1.58 1.45 13.53
CA GLY A 187 -1.44 2.33 14.68
C GLY A 187 -0.06 3.00 14.78
N LEU A 188 0.95 2.55 14.03
CA LEU A 188 2.30 3.08 14.08
C LEU A 188 2.87 3.32 12.68
N GLY A 189 3.57 4.44 12.50
CA GLY A 189 4.41 4.70 11.33
C GLY A 189 5.89 4.63 11.71
N SER A 190 6.68 3.85 10.99
CA SER A 190 8.12 3.66 11.22
C SER A 190 8.92 4.09 9.99
N PRO A 191 9.65 5.21 10.06
CA PRO A 191 10.57 5.63 8.99
C PRO A 191 11.63 4.55 8.67
N THR A 192 12.08 3.81 9.69
CA THR A 192 13.01 2.69 9.52
C THR A 192 12.39 1.55 8.70
N GLN A 193 11.14 1.15 9.01
CA GLN A 193 10.43 0.15 8.19
C GLN A 193 10.16 0.69 6.78
N PHE A 194 9.83 1.99 6.65
CA PHE A 194 9.60 2.62 5.35
C PHE A 194 10.82 2.50 4.44
N MET A 195 12.04 2.74 4.96
CA MET A 195 13.26 2.58 4.15
C MET A 195 13.46 1.13 3.68
N LEU A 196 13.21 0.15 4.57
CA LEU A 196 13.29 -1.27 4.23
C LEU A 196 12.25 -1.65 3.16
N ASP A 197 11.00 -1.22 3.35
CA ASP A 197 9.90 -1.45 2.40
C ASP A 197 10.18 -0.81 1.04
N MET A 198 10.79 0.39 1.03
CA MET A 198 11.16 1.08 -0.20
C MET A 198 12.25 0.35 -0.97
N GLU A 199 13.18 -0.30 -0.28
CA GLU A 199 14.21 -1.10 -0.96
C GLU A 199 13.62 -2.31 -1.68
N ILE A 200 12.65 -2.99 -1.07
CA ILE A 200 11.89 -4.07 -1.71
C ILE A 200 11.17 -3.54 -2.95
N ARG A 201 10.51 -2.38 -2.85
CA ARG A 201 9.79 -1.78 -3.99
C ARG A 201 10.71 -1.32 -5.10
N LYS A 202 11.91 -0.82 -4.80
CA LYS A 202 12.93 -0.52 -5.82
C LYS A 202 13.38 -1.78 -6.56
N ALA A 203 13.55 -2.89 -5.83
CA ALA A 203 13.89 -4.17 -6.45
C ALA A 203 12.78 -4.65 -7.40
N GLU A 204 11.52 -4.55 -6.98
CA GLU A 204 10.37 -4.87 -7.83
C GLU A 204 10.26 -3.95 -9.06
N TRP A 205 10.56 -2.66 -8.90
CA TRP A 205 10.60 -1.72 -10.01
C TRP A 205 11.75 -2.01 -11.00
N SER A 206 12.91 -2.43 -10.50
CA SER A 206 14.01 -2.85 -11.38
C SER A 206 13.65 -4.12 -12.15
N TYR A 207 12.89 -5.04 -11.54
CA TYR A 207 12.45 -6.28 -12.17
C TYR A 207 11.50 -6.04 -13.35
N SER A 208 10.71 -4.97 -13.35
CA SER A 208 9.82 -4.64 -14.47
C SER A 208 10.53 -3.97 -15.66
N SER A 209 11.85 -3.81 -15.59
CA SER A 209 12.64 -3.28 -16.71
C SER A 209 12.79 -4.31 -17.83
N GLU A 210 12.75 -3.85 -19.07
CA GLU A 210 13.00 -4.71 -20.24
C GLU A 210 14.46 -5.16 -20.30
N ILE A 211 14.69 -6.35 -20.84
CA ILE A 211 16.03 -6.86 -21.10
C ILE A 211 16.43 -6.42 -22.52
N PRO A 212 17.45 -5.56 -22.70
CA PRO A 212 17.90 -5.16 -24.02
C PRO A 212 18.47 -6.36 -24.78
N VAL A 213 18.12 -6.48 -26.07
CA VAL A 213 18.64 -7.53 -26.95
C VAL A 213 19.18 -6.86 -28.21
N ASP A 214 20.48 -6.58 -28.22
CA ASP A 214 21.22 -5.98 -29.32
C ASP A 214 22.65 -6.52 -29.37
N ASP A 215 23.45 -6.03 -30.31
CA ASP A 215 24.83 -6.51 -30.52
C ASP A 215 25.76 -6.24 -29.32
N GLU A 216 25.51 -5.20 -28.51
CA GLU A 216 26.30 -4.92 -27.30
C GLU A 216 25.83 -5.80 -26.13
N SER A 217 24.51 -5.94 -25.92
CA SER A 217 23.99 -6.75 -24.82
C SER A 217 24.19 -8.26 -25.03
N LEU A 218 24.39 -8.68 -26.28
CA LEU A 218 24.68 -10.06 -26.68
C LEU A 218 26.00 -10.13 -27.49
N ASP A 219 27.14 -9.83 -26.84
CA ASP A 219 28.47 -9.99 -27.42
C ASP A 219 28.81 -11.47 -27.68
N TRP A 220 28.30 -12.00 -28.79
CA TRP A 220 28.38 -13.41 -29.14
C TRP A 220 29.82 -13.86 -29.42
N GLU A 221 30.65 -12.96 -29.95
CA GLU A 221 32.06 -13.25 -30.23
C GLU A 221 32.83 -13.49 -28.93
N GLU A 222 32.65 -12.62 -27.93
CA GLU A 222 33.28 -12.80 -26.62
C GLU A 222 32.77 -14.06 -25.91
N VAL A 223 31.46 -14.31 -25.94
CA VAL A 223 30.85 -15.52 -25.36
C VAL A 223 31.46 -16.79 -25.96
N LEU A 224 31.54 -16.89 -27.29
CA LEU A 224 32.15 -18.05 -27.96
C LEU A 224 33.64 -18.20 -27.63
N ARG A 225 34.40 -17.10 -27.61
CA ARG A 225 35.84 -17.09 -27.33
C ARG A 225 36.14 -17.61 -25.92
N ILE A 226 35.46 -17.08 -24.90
CA ILE A 226 35.70 -17.43 -23.49
C ILE A 226 35.27 -18.89 -23.21
N THR A 227 34.10 -19.29 -23.71
CA THR A 227 33.57 -20.64 -23.50
C THR A 227 34.42 -21.72 -24.18
N ALA A 228 34.93 -21.46 -25.39
CA ALA A 228 35.82 -22.39 -26.10
C ALA A 228 37.14 -22.66 -25.35
N GLN A 229 37.59 -21.72 -24.52
CA GLN A 229 38.81 -21.82 -23.72
C GLN A 229 38.56 -22.38 -22.31
N GLY A 230 37.30 -22.64 -21.93
CA GLY A 230 36.93 -23.03 -20.57
C GLY A 230 37.18 -21.93 -19.54
N GLY A 231 37.17 -20.66 -19.96
CA GLY A 231 37.42 -19.49 -19.11
C GLY A 231 36.19 -19.01 -18.34
N ASN A 232 36.29 -17.79 -17.78
CA ASN A 232 35.20 -17.09 -17.12
C ASN A 232 35.16 -15.62 -17.56
N PHE A 233 34.05 -14.94 -17.32
CA PHE A 233 33.82 -13.56 -17.79
C PHE A 233 34.38 -12.47 -16.86
N LEU A 234 34.93 -12.81 -15.68
CA LEU A 234 35.35 -11.82 -14.69
C LEU A 234 36.42 -10.86 -15.22
N GLU A 235 37.34 -11.37 -16.05
CA GLU A 235 38.44 -10.60 -16.64
C GLU A 235 38.08 -10.00 -18.01
N SER A 236 36.82 -10.09 -18.44
CA SER A 236 36.40 -9.66 -19.78
C SER A 236 36.19 -8.14 -19.87
N GLU A 237 36.49 -7.57 -21.03
CA GLU A 237 36.27 -6.14 -21.27
C GLU A 237 34.78 -5.79 -21.23
N HIS A 238 33.91 -6.69 -21.72
CA HIS A 238 32.46 -6.53 -21.63
C HIS A 238 32.01 -6.41 -20.18
N THR A 239 32.45 -7.31 -19.30
CA THR A 239 32.14 -7.25 -17.87
C THR A 239 32.63 -5.93 -17.26
N LEU A 240 33.84 -5.46 -17.60
CA LEU A 240 34.33 -4.17 -17.11
C LEU A 240 33.46 -2.98 -17.54
N ARG A 241 32.92 -2.99 -18.78
CA ARG A 241 31.99 -1.96 -19.27
C ARG A 241 30.66 -2.01 -18.52
N HIS A 242 30.09 -3.20 -18.30
CA HIS A 242 28.72 -3.37 -17.83
C HIS A 242 28.58 -3.69 -16.32
N CYS A 243 29.67 -3.90 -15.57
CA CYS A 243 29.63 -4.39 -14.17
C CYS A 243 28.84 -3.51 -13.17
N ARG A 244 28.47 -2.28 -13.55
CA ARG A 244 27.70 -1.34 -12.70
C ARG A 244 26.25 -1.14 -13.15
N GLU A 245 25.83 -1.81 -14.22
CA GLU A 245 24.48 -1.64 -14.78
C GLU A 245 23.42 -2.45 -14.02
N LEU A 246 23.83 -3.56 -13.40
CA LEU A 246 22.93 -4.39 -12.61
C LEU A 246 22.50 -3.66 -11.35
N TRP A 247 21.20 -3.67 -11.06
CA TRP A 247 20.68 -3.17 -9.80
C TRP A 247 21.19 -4.02 -8.65
N LEU A 248 21.80 -3.36 -7.67
CA LEU A 248 22.22 -3.94 -6.40
C LEU A 248 21.63 -3.09 -5.28
N SER A 249 21.19 -3.76 -4.22
CA SER A 249 20.61 -3.10 -3.06
C SER A 249 21.64 -2.26 -2.30
N GLU A 250 21.21 -1.12 -1.78
CA GLU A 250 22.00 -0.34 -0.82
C GLU A 250 21.93 -0.94 0.60
N LEU A 251 20.85 -1.69 0.89
CA LEU A 251 20.61 -2.28 2.21
C LEU A 251 21.08 -3.74 2.30
N PHE A 252 20.74 -4.56 1.31
CA PHE A 252 21.06 -5.99 1.31
C PHE A 252 22.44 -6.20 0.72
N ARG A 253 23.34 -6.76 1.52
CA ARG A 253 24.75 -6.90 1.17
C ARG A 253 25.12 -8.35 0.88
N SER A 254 26.10 -8.53 -0.02
CA SER A 254 26.66 -9.84 -0.41
C SER A 254 28.07 -10.09 0.13
N ASP A 255 28.68 -9.12 0.84
CA ASP A 255 29.97 -9.33 1.50
C ASP A 255 29.83 -10.21 2.74
N SER A 256 30.83 -11.07 2.97
CA SER A 256 30.80 -12.06 4.05
C SER A 256 30.72 -11.37 5.42
N PRO A 257 29.79 -11.78 6.30
CA PRO A 257 29.74 -11.26 7.66
C PRO A 257 30.91 -11.73 8.54
N PHE A 258 31.68 -12.73 8.09
CA PHE A 258 32.83 -13.26 8.81
C PHE A 258 34.16 -12.57 8.46
N GLU A 259 34.18 -11.84 7.34
CA GLU A 259 35.38 -11.19 6.81
C GLU A 259 35.18 -9.68 6.56
N GLY A 260 33.91 -9.25 6.48
CA GLY A 260 33.50 -7.90 6.13
C GLY A 260 33.30 -6.97 7.33
N ALA A 261 32.86 -5.75 7.03
CA ALA A 261 32.65 -4.69 8.01
C ALA A 261 31.23 -4.69 8.63
N TRP A 262 30.40 -5.70 8.32
CA TRP A 262 29.04 -5.83 8.83
C TRP A 262 28.82 -7.24 9.43
N ASP A 263 27.91 -7.36 10.39
CA ASP A 263 27.76 -8.58 11.21
C ASP A 263 26.73 -9.59 10.67
N GLY A 264 26.16 -9.35 9.48
CA GLY A 264 25.20 -10.26 8.87
C GLY A 264 23.79 -10.20 9.45
N THR A 265 23.51 -9.33 10.41
CA THR A 265 22.26 -9.36 11.18
C THR A 265 21.17 -8.50 10.56
N GLU A 266 19.92 -8.86 10.86
CA GLU A 266 18.77 -7.97 10.61
C GLU A 266 18.96 -6.60 11.27
N LYS A 267 19.55 -6.58 12.46
CA LYS A 267 19.81 -5.33 13.19
C LYS A 267 20.69 -4.39 12.36
N ALA A 268 21.76 -4.88 11.75
CA ALA A 268 22.62 -4.04 10.91
C ALA A 268 21.87 -3.44 9.71
N ILE A 269 20.95 -4.20 9.09
CA ILE A 269 20.08 -3.69 8.01
C ILE A 269 19.15 -2.59 8.54
N LEU A 270 18.53 -2.80 9.71
CA LEU A 270 17.62 -1.84 10.32
C LEU A 270 18.34 -0.58 10.83
N ASP A 271 19.54 -0.71 11.36
CA ASP A 271 20.39 0.42 11.75
C ASP A 271 20.71 1.27 10.51
N ARG A 272 21.11 0.64 9.40
CA ARG A 272 21.35 1.36 8.14
C ARG A 272 20.10 2.04 7.60
N CYS A 273 18.93 1.40 7.73
CA CYS A 273 17.65 2.04 7.41
C CYS A 273 17.40 3.29 8.27
N ASP A 274 17.72 3.23 9.57
CA ASP A 274 17.57 4.37 10.49
C ASP A 274 18.48 5.54 10.11
N GLU A 275 19.75 5.24 9.83
CA GLU A 275 20.73 6.23 9.34
C GLU A 275 20.23 6.90 8.05
N LEU A 276 19.79 6.10 7.08
CA LEU A 276 19.38 6.59 5.78
C LEU A 276 18.20 7.56 5.86
N TRP A 277 17.11 7.23 6.56
CA TRP A 277 15.98 8.16 6.58
C TRP A 277 16.36 9.49 7.24
N ARG A 278 17.27 9.48 8.24
CA ARG A 278 17.78 10.69 8.88
C ARG A 278 18.66 11.51 7.95
N GLU A 279 19.52 10.86 7.17
CA GLU A 279 20.32 11.50 6.12
C GLU A 279 19.41 12.18 5.09
N ARG A 280 18.45 11.43 4.53
CA ARG A 280 17.50 11.96 3.55
C ARG A 280 16.67 13.12 4.11
N LEU A 281 16.30 13.09 5.38
CA LEU A 281 15.57 14.19 6.01
C LEU A 281 16.39 15.48 6.09
N LYS A 282 17.72 15.40 6.33
CA LYS A 282 18.62 16.57 6.34
C LYS A 282 18.77 17.18 4.94
N GLU A 283 18.78 16.32 3.91
CA GLU A 283 18.95 16.71 2.52
C GLU A 283 17.65 17.18 1.86
N TYR A 284 16.50 16.81 2.41
CA TYR A 284 15.19 17.12 1.84
C TYR A 284 15.03 18.62 1.57
N ARG A 285 14.54 18.92 0.37
CA ARG A 285 14.12 20.25 -0.06
C ARG A 285 12.67 20.12 -0.54
N PRO A 286 11.72 20.87 0.06
CA PRO A 286 10.34 20.80 -0.40
C PRO A 286 10.25 21.27 -1.86
N PRO A 287 9.36 20.68 -2.68
CA PRO A 287 9.13 21.15 -4.03
C PRO A 287 8.67 22.62 -4.00
N VAL A 288 9.11 23.40 -4.99
CA VAL A 288 8.70 24.80 -5.11
C VAL A 288 7.26 24.86 -5.61
N TRP A 289 6.37 25.43 -4.81
CA TRP A 289 4.97 25.65 -5.16
C TRP A 289 4.74 27.10 -5.64
N PRO A 290 3.81 27.33 -6.59
CA PRO A 290 3.36 28.67 -6.94
C PRO A 290 2.89 29.44 -5.71
N LYS A 291 3.32 30.70 -5.57
CA LYS A 291 3.03 31.52 -4.38
C LYS A 291 1.52 31.73 -4.20
N GLU A 292 0.81 31.85 -5.32
CA GLU A 292 -0.62 32.08 -5.39
C GLU A 292 -1.39 30.89 -4.79
N LYS A 293 -0.95 29.65 -5.08
CA LYS A 293 -1.56 28.43 -4.51
C LYS A 293 -1.32 28.34 -3.00
N MET A 294 -0.10 28.65 -2.55
CA MET A 294 0.23 28.66 -1.12
C MET A 294 -0.62 29.69 -0.36
N GLN A 295 -0.73 30.92 -0.89
CA GLN A 295 -1.58 31.96 -0.30
C GLN A 295 -3.06 31.56 -0.26
N ALA A 296 -3.56 30.93 -1.32
CA ALA A 296 -4.94 30.45 -1.36
C ALA A 296 -5.19 29.34 -0.32
N LEU A 297 -4.23 28.42 -0.12
CA LEU A 297 -4.31 27.39 0.92
C LEU A 297 -4.29 28.00 2.33
N ASP A 298 -3.45 29.00 2.58
CA ASP A 298 -3.40 29.71 3.86
C ASP A 298 -4.72 30.44 4.17
N GLN A 299 -5.31 31.11 3.17
CA GLN A 299 -6.61 31.77 3.29
C GLN A 299 -7.74 30.76 3.55
N LEU A 300 -7.73 29.63 2.83
CA LEU A 300 -8.67 28.53 3.04
C LEU A 300 -8.57 27.98 4.47
N LEU A 301 -7.35 27.75 4.96
CA LEU A 301 -7.12 27.24 6.33
C LEU A 301 -7.61 28.24 7.38
N ALA A 302 -7.32 29.53 7.22
CA ALA A 302 -7.77 30.57 8.14
C ALA A 302 -9.30 30.65 8.20
N ARG A 303 -9.97 30.60 7.04
CA ARG A 303 -11.44 30.56 6.97
C ARG A 303 -12.00 29.29 7.60
N ALA A 304 -11.40 28.13 7.33
CA ALA A 304 -11.82 26.86 7.90
C ALA A 304 -11.74 26.85 9.44
N ARG A 305 -10.66 27.40 10.00
CA ARG A 305 -10.50 27.54 11.45
C ARG A 305 -11.56 28.43 12.08
N ALA A 306 -11.83 29.58 11.47
CA ALA A 306 -12.83 30.53 11.96
C ALA A 306 -14.25 29.93 11.96
N GLU A 307 -14.64 29.26 10.88
CA GLU A 307 -15.98 28.67 10.75
C GLU A 307 -16.16 27.39 11.58
N LEU A 308 -15.10 26.59 11.79
CA LEU A 308 -15.16 25.36 12.59
C LEU A 308 -14.93 25.59 14.09
N GLY A 309 -14.58 26.81 14.50
CA GLY A 309 -14.28 27.14 15.90
C GLY A 309 -13.02 26.45 16.43
N VAL A 310 -12.09 26.10 15.55
CA VAL A 310 -10.81 25.45 15.91
C VAL A 310 -9.72 26.52 15.84
N GLY A 311 -9.36 27.08 17.00
CA GLY A 311 -8.27 28.05 17.17
C GLY A 311 -6.90 27.41 17.18
#